data_AF-A0AAD6UUW2-F1
#
_entry.id   AF-A0AAD6UUW2-F1
#
_cell.length_a   1.000
_cell.length_b   1.000
_cell.length_c   1.000
_cell.angle_alpha   90.00
_cell.angle_beta   90.00
_cell.angle_gamma   90.00
#
_symmetry.space_group_name_H-M   'P 1'
#
loop_
_entity.id
_entity.type
_entity.pdbx_description
1 polymer ?
#
loop_
_entity_poly.entity_id
_entity_poly.type
_entity_poly.pdbx_seq_one_letter_code
_entity_poly.pdbx_strand_id
1 'polypeptide(L)'
;MFKLFSFPSLLLASLAVGAVLSTPLDAAPRDEQCVACPKNFPVCDCADGQECVIIAETCEECAHAICVPPATPAAQADCVFCTQQIPECNCEEGQKCVIIGQTCNTCAHAICVPPTL
;
A
#
# COMPACT_ATOMS: atom_id res chain seq x y z
N MET A 1 38.31 51.51 -22.41
CA MET A 1 38.87 50.57 -21.43
C MET A 1 37.87 49.44 -21.22
N PHE A 2 38.03 48.31 -21.91
CA PHE A 2 37.16 47.13 -21.80
C PHE A 2 37.91 46.04 -21.02
N LYS A 3 37.26 45.55 -19.96
CA LYS A 3 37.77 44.49 -19.07
C LYS A 3 37.76 43.15 -19.80
N LEU A 4 38.89 42.45 -19.73
CA LEU A 4 39.06 41.09 -20.26
C LEU A 4 38.13 40.11 -19.55
N PHE A 5 37.39 39.34 -20.35
CA PHE A 5 36.68 38.14 -19.94
C PHE A 5 37.68 37.01 -19.69
N SER A 6 37.61 36.41 -18.51
CA SER A 6 38.30 35.17 -18.15
C SER A 6 37.24 34.08 -18.03
N PHE A 7 37.23 33.14 -18.98
CA PHE A 7 36.43 31.93 -18.91
C PHE A 7 37.36 30.75 -19.23
N PRO A 8 37.70 29.88 -18.26
CA PRO A 8 38.26 28.59 -18.58
C PRO A 8 37.12 27.62 -18.90
N SER A 9 37.16 27.07 -20.11
CA SER A 9 36.47 25.84 -20.50
C SER A 9 36.95 24.66 -19.65
N LEU A 10 36.02 23.80 -19.23
CA LEU A 10 36.15 22.34 -19.02
C LEU A 10 34.73 21.85 -18.65
N LEU A 11 33.91 21.39 -19.62
CA LEU A 11 33.76 20.01 -20.09
C LEU A 11 33.52 18.96 -18.98
N LEU A 12 32.48 18.14 -19.22
CA LEU A 12 32.04 16.86 -18.60
C LEU A 12 30.74 17.00 -17.80
N ALA A 13 29.55 16.85 -18.40
CA ALA A 13 28.94 15.59 -18.88
C ALA A 13 28.99 14.48 -17.82
N SER A 14 27.87 14.21 -17.16
CA SER A 14 27.38 12.86 -16.80
C SER A 14 25.98 12.93 -16.21
N LEU A 15 25.02 12.35 -16.94
CA LEU A 15 23.73 11.92 -16.41
C LEU A 15 23.95 10.83 -15.36
N ALA A 16 23.26 10.93 -14.22
CA ALA A 16 22.95 9.76 -13.40
C ALA A 16 21.46 9.81 -13.05
N VAL A 17 20.65 9.33 -14.00
CA VAL A 17 19.33 8.80 -13.71
C VAL A 17 19.55 7.36 -13.23
N GLY A 18 19.17 7.04 -12.00
CA GLY A 18 19.27 5.69 -11.45
C GLY A 18 18.58 5.65 -10.09
N ALA A 19 17.27 5.44 -10.08
CA ALA A 19 16.64 4.14 -9.84
C ALA A 19 16.39 3.91 -8.33
N VAL A 20 15.15 4.20 -7.95
CA VAL A 20 14.53 3.77 -6.69
C VAL A 20 14.55 2.24 -6.70
N LEU A 21 15.45 1.63 -5.92
CA LEU A 21 15.35 0.20 -5.61
C LEU A 21 14.26 0.05 -4.54
N SER A 22 13.03 -0.11 -4.99
CA SER A 22 12.03 -0.83 -4.21
C SER A 22 12.49 -2.28 -4.15
N THR A 23 13.05 -2.71 -3.03
CA THR A 23 13.30 -4.12 -2.74
C THR A 23 11.96 -4.86 -2.78
N PRO A 24 11.76 -5.84 -3.68
CA PRO A 24 10.64 -6.76 -3.55
C PRO A 24 10.83 -7.56 -2.25
N LEU A 25 9.71 -7.76 -1.58
CA LEU A 25 9.56 -8.57 -0.38
C LEU A 25 10.14 -9.98 -0.63
N ASP A 26 11.35 -10.23 -0.12
CA ASP A 26 11.99 -11.54 -0.08
C ASP A 26 11.16 -12.48 0.83
N ALA A 27 10.12 -13.08 0.26
CA ALA A 27 9.53 -14.30 0.77
C ALA A 27 10.49 -15.45 0.42
N ALA A 28 11.31 -15.84 1.39
CA ALA A 28 12.20 -16.99 1.28
C ALA A 28 11.42 -18.26 0.86
N PRO A 29 11.91 -19.07 -0.09
CA PRO A 29 11.29 -20.33 -0.44
C PRO A 29 11.53 -21.36 0.67
N ARG A 30 10.44 -21.88 1.25
CA ARG A 30 10.47 -23.18 1.92
C ARG A 30 10.22 -24.24 0.86
N ASP A 31 11.19 -25.15 0.70
CA ASP A 31 11.08 -26.39 -0.06
C ASP A 31 10.00 -27.29 0.56
N GLU A 32 8.72 -26.98 0.30
CA GLU A 32 7.59 -27.83 0.68
C GLU A 32 6.64 -27.89 -0.51
N GLN A 33 6.91 -28.83 -1.43
CA GLN A 33 5.99 -29.37 -2.46
C GLN A 33 4.81 -28.46 -2.83
N CYS A 34 5.08 -27.28 -3.41
CA CYS A 34 3.98 -26.43 -3.83
C CYS A 34 3.13 -27.14 -4.89
N VAL A 35 1.82 -26.94 -4.82
CA VAL A 35 0.89 -27.51 -5.79
C VAL A 35 1.22 -27.00 -7.20
N ALA A 36 1.25 -27.91 -8.18
CA ALA A 36 1.50 -27.55 -9.57
C ALA A 36 0.20 -27.08 -10.22
N CYS A 37 0.09 -25.77 -10.46
CA CYS A 37 -1.12 -25.15 -10.99
C CYS A 37 -1.12 -25.01 -12.51
N PRO A 38 -2.31 -25.12 -13.15
CA PRO A 38 -2.43 -24.85 -14.58
C PRO A 38 -2.13 -23.37 -14.87
N LYS A 39 -1.41 -23.09 -15.97
CA LYS A 39 -1.08 -21.72 -16.39
C LYS A 39 -2.26 -20.93 -16.94
N ASN A 40 -3.42 -21.56 -17.09
CA ASN A 40 -4.61 -20.89 -17.59
C ASN A 40 -5.26 -20.13 -16.43
N PHE A 41 -5.45 -18.84 -16.65
CA PHE A 41 -6.11 -17.98 -15.69
C PHE A 41 -7.59 -18.39 -15.55
N PRO A 42 -8.14 -18.46 -14.33
CA PRO A 42 -9.54 -18.84 -14.13
C PRO A 42 -10.46 -17.82 -14.81
N VAL A 43 -11.42 -18.33 -15.60
CA VAL A 43 -12.45 -17.52 -16.25
C VAL A 43 -13.70 -17.54 -15.37
N CYS A 44 -14.25 -16.36 -15.11
CA CYS A 44 -15.54 -16.22 -14.45
C CYS A 44 -16.68 -16.21 -15.45
N ASP A 45 -17.74 -16.96 -15.13
CA ASP A 45 -19.06 -16.86 -15.77
C ASP A 45 -20.07 -16.46 -14.69
N CYS A 46 -20.03 -15.17 -14.32
CA CYS A 46 -20.84 -14.62 -13.24
C CYS A 46 -22.19 -14.12 -13.77
N ALA A 47 -23.24 -14.26 -12.95
CA ALA A 47 -24.56 -13.73 -13.27
C ALA A 47 -24.55 -12.19 -13.31
N ASP A 48 -25.52 -11.59 -14.01
CA ASP A 48 -25.68 -10.13 -14.07
C ASP A 48 -25.67 -9.50 -12.67
N GLY A 49 -24.79 -8.51 -12.50
CA GLY A 49 -24.61 -7.79 -11.25
C GLY A 49 -23.61 -8.39 -10.27
N GLN A 50 -22.99 -9.54 -10.55
CA GLN A 50 -21.89 -10.07 -9.74
C GLN A 50 -20.52 -9.60 -10.26
N GLU A 51 -19.55 -9.53 -9.35
CA GLU A 51 -18.15 -9.19 -9.66
C GLU A 51 -17.29 -10.45 -9.60
N CYS A 52 -16.40 -10.60 -10.58
CA CYS A 52 -15.41 -11.68 -10.61
C CYS A 52 -14.20 -11.28 -9.76
N VAL A 53 -13.95 -12.03 -8.68
CA VAL A 53 -12.77 -11.86 -7.83
C VAL A 53 -11.86 -13.06 -8.03
N ILE A 54 -10.64 -12.81 -8.51
CA ILE A 54 -9.60 -13.83 -8.61
C ILE A 54 -8.82 -13.87 -7.30
N ILE A 55 -8.82 -15.04 -6.68
CA ILE A 55 -8.00 -15.36 -5.51
C ILE A 55 -6.68 -15.89 -6.02
N ALA A 56 -5.58 -15.27 -5.60
CA ALA A 56 -4.23 -15.64 -6.02
C ALA A 56 -3.86 -17.04 -5.53
N GLU A 57 -3.00 -17.72 -6.29
CA GLU A 57 -2.46 -19.01 -5.87
C GLU A 57 -1.57 -18.87 -4.62
N THR A 58 -1.60 -19.91 -3.81
CA THR A 58 -0.71 -20.12 -2.67
C THR A 58 0.08 -21.41 -2.91
N CYS A 59 1.09 -21.71 -2.09
CA CYS A 59 1.83 -22.96 -2.21
C CYS A 59 0.94 -24.20 -1.99
N GLU A 60 -0.20 -24.05 -1.29
CA GLU A 60 -1.12 -25.13 -0.95
C GLU A 60 -2.33 -25.21 -1.90
N GLU A 61 -2.65 -24.13 -2.62
CA GLU A 61 -3.88 -24.02 -3.41
C GLU A 61 -3.69 -23.17 -4.67
N CYS A 62 -4.25 -23.64 -5.79
CA CYS A 62 -4.19 -22.91 -7.05
C CYS A 62 -5.12 -21.69 -7.08
N ALA A 63 -4.73 -20.73 -7.93
CA ALA A 63 -5.55 -19.55 -8.18
C ALA A 63 -6.92 -19.98 -8.71
N HIS A 64 -7.97 -19.41 -8.13
CA HIS A 64 -9.34 -19.68 -8.51
C HIS A 64 -10.13 -18.37 -8.51
N ALA A 65 -11.25 -18.35 -9.23
CA ALA A 65 -12.09 -17.17 -9.29
C ALA A 65 -13.46 -17.46 -8.70
N ILE A 66 -13.99 -16.49 -7.96
CA ILE A 66 -15.31 -16.55 -7.33
C ILE A 66 -16.16 -15.38 -7.81
N CYS A 67 -17.46 -15.61 -7.95
CA CYS A 67 -18.43 -14.56 -8.23
C CYS A 67 -18.99 -14.06 -6.90
N VAL A 68 -18.70 -12.81 -6.58
CA VAL A 68 -19.22 -12.16 -5.38
C VAL A 68 -20.33 -11.18 -5.76
N PRO A 69 -21.34 -10.96 -4.91
CA PRO A 69 -22.26 -9.84 -5.10
C PRO A 69 -21.44 -8.54 -5.21
N PRO A 70 -21.95 -7.54 -5.95
CA PRO A 70 -21.21 -6.31 -6.13
C PRO A 70 -21.01 -5.69 -4.75
N ALA A 71 -19.85 -5.08 -4.51
CA ALA A 71 -19.61 -4.35 -3.27
C ALA A 71 -20.65 -3.22 -3.17
N THR A 72 -21.79 -3.51 -2.54
CA THR A 72 -22.86 -2.53 -2.43
C THR A 72 -22.32 -1.35 -1.62
N PRO A 73 -22.63 -0.11 -2.00
CA PRO A 73 -22.40 1.02 -1.10
C PRO A 73 -23.18 0.87 0.22
N ALA A 74 -24.08 -0.12 0.34
CA ALA A 74 -24.71 -0.50 1.61
C ALA A 74 -23.72 -1.11 2.62
N ALA A 75 -22.67 -1.82 2.18
CA ALA A 75 -21.56 -2.20 3.05
C ALA A 75 -20.75 -0.98 3.52
N GLN A 76 -20.92 0.18 2.86
CA GLN A 76 -20.42 1.48 3.29
C GLN A 76 -21.49 2.38 3.94
N ALA A 77 -22.78 2.00 3.88
CA ALA A 77 -23.89 2.82 4.35
C ALA A 77 -24.04 2.78 5.88
N ASP A 78 -23.52 1.72 6.50
CA ASP A 78 -23.34 1.63 7.95
C ASP A 78 -21.97 2.18 8.42
N CYS A 79 -21.14 2.69 7.51
CA CYS A 79 -19.89 3.29 7.96
C CYS A 79 -20.18 4.61 8.71
N VAL A 80 -19.59 4.71 9.90
CA VAL A 80 -19.68 5.89 10.74
C VAL A 80 -19.02 7.07 10.01
N PHE A 81 -19.82 8.10 9.74
CA PHE A 81 -19.31 9.34 9.16
C PHE A 81 -18.75 10.23 10.27
N CYS A 82 -17.43 10.36 10.31
CA CYS A 82 -16.73 11.12 11.33
C CYS A 82 -16.60 12.59 10.91
N THR A 83 -17.31 13.48 11.59
CA THR A 83 -17.23 14.94 11.35
C THR A 83 -16.12 15.61 12.17
N GLN A 84 -15.51 14.90 13.12
CA GLN A 84 -14.46 15.45 13.96
C GLN A 84 -13.12 15.49 13.22
N GLN A 85 -12.47 16.66 13.26
CA GLN A 85 -11.04 16.75 12.92
C GLN A 85 -10.24 15.91 13.90
N ILE A 86 -9.24 15.20 13.40
CA ILE A 86 -8.29 14.41 14.21
C ILE A 86 -7.72 15.35 15.28
N PRO A 87 -7.90 15.05 16.59
CA PRO A 87 -7.49 15.94 17.65
C PRO A 87 -5.97 16.10 17.69
N GLU A 88 -5.51 17.31 18.00
CA GLU A 88 -4.09 17.58 18.23
C GLU A 88 -3.60 16.80 19.45
N CYS A 89 -2.47 16.10 19.30
CA CYS A 89 -1.84 15.39 20.40
C CYS A 89 -1.19 16.36 21.38
N ASN A 90 -1.64 16.34 22.63
CA ASN A 90 -1.03 17.09 23.72
C ASN A 90 -0.33 16.12 24.69
N CYS A 91 0.76 15.50 24.23
CA CYS A 91 1.49 14.47 24.97
C CYS A 91 2.55 15.08 25.89
N GLU A 92 2.85 14.41 27.00
CA GLU A 92 3.90 14.82 27.94
C GLU A 92 5.31 14.58 27.34
N GLU A 93 6.32 15.22 27.92
CA GLU A 93 7.71 15.10 27.44
C GLU A 93 8.16 13.62 27.40
N GLY A 94 8.66 13.19 26.25
CA GLY A 94 9.08 11.80 26.02
C GLY A 94 8.00 10.85 25.49
N GLN A 95 6.72 11.25 25.50
CA GLN A 95 5.65 10.47 24.87
C GLN A 95 5.59 10.74 23.36
N LYS A 96 5.19 9.72 22.60
CA LYS A 96 4.99 9.82 21.15
C LYS A 96 3.50 9.87 20.83
N CYS A 97 3.11 10.84 20.01
CA CYS A 97 1.79 10.90 19.41
C CYS A 97 1.66 9.83 18.31
N VAL A 98 0.64 8.99 18.40
CA VAL A 98 0.27 8.03 17.36
C VAL A 98 -1.16 8.31 16.92
N ILE A 99 -1.32 8.58 15.63
CA ILE A 99 -2.62 8.74 15.00
C ILE A 99 -3.10 7.37 14.53
N ILE A 100 -4.23 6.93 15.07
CA ILE A 100 -4.93 5.73 14.63
C ILE A 100 -5.93 6.16 13.55
N GLY A 101 -5.76 5.62 12.35
CA GLY A 101 -6.63 5.91 11.20
C GLY A 101 -8.07 5.45 11.43
N GLN A 102 -9.00 6.03 10.68
CA GLN A 102 -10.40 5.63 10.74
C GLN A 102 -10.63 4.25 10.12
N THR A 103 -11.64 3.56 10.61
CA THR A 103 -12.23 2.36 10.00
C THR A 103 -13.70 2.61 9.72
N CYS A 104 -14.38 1.68 9.03
CA CYS A 104 -15.82 1.81 8.79
C CYS A 104 -16.64 2.04 10.08
N ASN A 105 -16.22 1.45 11.21
CA ASN A 105 -16.97 1.54 12.47
C ASN A 105 -16.31 2.41 13.54
N THR A 106 -15.19 3.09 13.24
CA THR A 106 -14.42 3.82 14.25
C THR A 106 -13.75 5.03 13.66
N CYS A 107 -13.95 6.18 14.29
CA CYS A 107 -13.30 7.42 13.88
C CYS A 107 -11.80 7.43 14.19
N ALA A 108 -11.06 8.16 13.37
CA ALA A 108 -9.66 8.41 13.61
C ALA A 108 -9.47 9.13 14.96
N HIS A 109 -8.46 8.73 15.72
CA HIS A 109 -8.14 9.33 17.01
C HIS A 109 -6.63 9.31 17.27
N ALA A 110 -6.21 10.16 18.18
CA ALA A 110 -4.83 10.29 18.61
C ALA A 110 -4.63 9.64 19.98
N ILE A 111 -3.53 8.91 20.17
CA ILE A 111 -3.10 8.42 21.48
C ILE A 111 -1.65 8.82 21.75
N CYS A 112 -1.33 9.07 23.02
CA CYS A 112 0.04 9.28 23.47
C CYS A 112 0.58 7.95 23.98
N VAL A 113 1.62 7.42 23.34
CA VAL A 113 2.30 6.20 23.78
C VAL A 113 3.60 6.55 24.50
N PRO A 114 3.97 5.84 25.58
CA PRO A 114 5.26 6.01 26.21
C PRO A 114 6.40 5.72 25.23
N PRO A 115 7.61 6.26 25.49
CA PRO A 115 8.77 5.91 24.68
C PRO A 115 9.00 4.40 24.78
N THR A 116 9.20 3.76 23.64
CA THR A 116 9.64 2.37 23.60
C THR A 116 11.08 2.33 24.11
N LEU A 117 11.27 1.73 25.29
CA LEU A 117 12.56 1.51 25.94
C LEU A 117 13.37 0.42 25.23
#